data_AF-A0A1A9RF93-F1
#
_entry.id   AF-A0A1A9RF93-F1
#
_cell.length_a   1.000
_cell.length_b   1.000
_cell.length_c   1.000
_cell.angle_alpha   90.00
_cell.angle_beta   90.00
_cell.angle_gamma   90.00
#
_symmetry.space_group_name_H-M   'P 1'
#
loop_
_entity.id
_entity.type
_entity.pdbx_description
1 polymer ?
#
loop_
_entity_poly.entity_id
_entity_poly.type
_entity_poly.pdbx_seq_one_letter_code
_entity_poly.pdbx_strand_id
1 'polypeptide(L)'
;MKKTLLAIFLCAAITPLFADGYGSRKLNIDIYPNPKFAMYGDSGLMSSTVSSMRGNTISGTNSLIQSECATIADWFLPYVYQTRKAEMEGRLSSIEASSNILRGAVNTMQSISEGTPFPLGVDSYRTLDTLVNEQLKLGSSESNAVRYAKNICVHELNPGKYRLLFSSFPKTGGSFTPDLTGLDDSRKSHGAILPLISLTAPENSTFMSPRDLDRFKLSAQEIMVIHALIANDIKTNLENQGKDNWITYKYLVDRKRDDFNRFLRNGGANEDYLVLILSVKVMNNITYFSENNTEITDAFLNSALDKVQALSPEEFTNNLNAALSR
;
A
#
# COMPACT_ATOMS: atom_id res chain seq x y z
N MET A 1 -11.25 -17.70 -47.36
CA MET A 1 -12.04 -18.25 -46.23
C MET A 1 -11.17 -18.21 -44.98
N LYS A 2 -11.39 -17.21 -44.12
CA LYS A 2 -10.58 -16.92 -42.93
C LYS A 2 -10.95 -17.89 -41.81
N LYS A 3 -9.95 -18.64 -41.34
CA LYS A 3 -10.08 -19.50 -40.15
C LYS A 3 -10.01 -18.61 -38.89
N THR A 4 -11.11 -18.65 -38.16
CA THR A 4 -11.28 -18.50 -36.72
C THR A 4 -9.98 -18.37 -35.92
N LEU A 5 -9.58 -17.14 -35.59
CA LEU A 5 -8.63 -16.85 -34.51
C LEU A 5 -9.48 -16.44 -33.30
N LEU A 6 -9.83 -17.46 -32.53
CA LEU A 6 -10.36 -17.34 -31.18
C LEU A 6 -9.26 -16.63 -30.36
N ALA A 7 -9.42 -15.33 -30.13
CA ALA A 7 -8.54 -14.57 -29.24
C ALA A 7 -8.73 -15.13 -27.83
N ILE A 8 -7.77 -15.96 -27.43
CA ILE A 8 -7.56 -16.39 -26.06
C ILE A 8 -7.30 -15.12 -25.25
N PHE A 9 -8.36 -14.58 -24.63
CA PHE A 9 -8.21 -13.68 -23.50
C PHE A 9 -7.56 -14.52 -22.39
N LEU A 10 -6.23 -14.42 -22.27
CA LEU A 10 -5.51 -14.83 -21.08
C LEU A 10 -6.07 -14.01 -19.91
N CYS A 11 -7.07 -14.57 -19.22
CA CYS A 11 -7.19 -14.40 -17.77
C CYS A 11 -5.98 -15.08 -17.14
N ALA A 12 -4.80 -14.47 -17.27
CA ALA A 12 -3.68 -14.79 -16.42
C ALA A 12 -3.98 -14.14 -15.07
N ALA A 13 -4.78 -14.83 -14.25
CA ALA A 13 -4.78 -14.62 -12.81
C ALA A 13 -3.40 -15.03 -12.29
N ILE A 14 -2.38 -14.20 -12.55
CA ILE A 14 -1.11 -14.28 -11.86
C ILE A 14 -1.43 -13.74 -10.47
N THR A 15 -1.88 -14.63 -9.58
CA THR A 15 -1.81 -14.36 -8.15
C THR A 15 -0.33 -14.39 -7.80
N PRO A 16 0.32 -13.27 -7.48
CA PRO A 16 1.58 -13.38 -6.77
C PRO A 16 1.27 -14.09 -5.44
N LEU A 17 1.81 -15.30 -5.30
CA LEU A 17 1.94 -15.98 -4.02
C LEU A 17 2.90 -15.15 -3.16
N PHE A 18 2.38 -14.11 -2.52
CA PHE A 18 3.00 -13.56 -1.32
C PHE A 18 2.57 -14.48 -0.17
N ALA A 19 3.34 -15.54 0.04
CA ALA A 19 3.35 -16.19 1.34
C ALA A 19 4.20 -15.30 2.23
N ASP A 20 3.63 -14.69 3.27
CA ASP A 20 4.42 -14.01 4.29
C ASP A 20 3.57 -13.71 5.53
N GLY A 21 3.75 -14.54 6.58
CA GLY A 21 2.99 -14.52 7.82
C GLY A 21 3.07 -13.21 8.63
N TYR A 22 2.17 -13.07 9.59
CA TYR A 22 1.81 -11.82 10.30
C TYR A 22 0.99 -10.86 9.42
N GLY A 23 -0.31 -11.15 9.34
CA GLY A 23 -1.32 -10.17 8.95
C GLY A 23 -1.47 -9.84 7.46
N SER A 24 -0.73 -10.50 6.55
CA SER A 24 -0.93 -10.25 5.11
C SER A 24 -2.28 -10.80 4.66
N ARG A 25 -3.31 -9.95 4.63
CA ARG A 25 -4.53 -10.24 3.85
C ARG A 25 -4.10 -10.53 2.42
N LYS A 26 -4.60 -11.62 1.85
CA LYS A 26 -4.43 -11.87 0.42
C LYS A 26 -5.26 -10.84 -0.34
N LEU A 27 -4.63 -9.76 -0.76
CA LEU A 27 -5.24 -8.75 -1.62
C LEU A 27 -5.30 -9.30 -3.04
N ASN A 28 -6.51 -9.41 -3.60
CA ASN A 28 -6.64 -9.73 -5.02
C ASN A 28 -6.57 -8.42 -5.79
N ILE A 29 -5.56 -8.30 -6.65
CA ILE A 29 -5.26 -7.08 -7.39
C ILE A 29 -5.35 -7.40 -8.87
N ASP A 30 -6.11 -6.58 -9.57
CA ASP A 30 -6.37 -6.67 -11.00
C ASP A 30 -6.56 -5.26 -11.59
N ILE A 31 -6.55 -5.20 -12.92
CA ILE A 31 -6.65 -3.96 -13.68
C ILE A 31 -7.91 -4.03 -14.54
N TYR A 32 -8.74 -3.01 -14.46
CA TYR A 32 -9.89 -2.90 -15.34
C TYR A 32 -9.43 -2.72 -16.79
N PRO A 33 -9.90 -3.55 -17.74
CA PRO A 33 -9.55 -3.42 -19.15
C PRO A 33 -10.26 -2.19 -19.73
N ASN A 34 -9.58 -1.04 -19.72
CA ASN A 34 -10.14 0.22 -20.18
C ASN A 34 -10.58 0.10 -21.66
N PRO A 35 -11.88 0.30 -21.98
CA PRO A 35 -12.42 0.14 -23.33
C PRO A 35 -11.69 0.98 -24.39
N LYS A 36 -11.07 2.10 -24.00
CA LYS A 36 -10.29 2.92 -24.93
C LYS A 36 -9.20 2.13 -25.63
N PHE A 37 -8.55 1.17 -24.96
CA PHE A 37 -7.52 0.34 -25.60
C PHE A 37 -8.10 -0.76 -26.47
N ALA A 38 -9.31 -1.25 -26.16
CA ALA A 38 -10.02 -2.23 -26.98
C ALA A 38 -10.59 -1.61 -28.25
N MET A 39 -11.10 -0.38 -28.18
CA MET A 39 -11.72 0.33 -29.31
C MET A 39 -10.73 0.64 -30.44
N TYR A 40 -9.45 0.84 -30.14
CA TYR A 40 -8.43 1.13 -31.16
C TYR A 40 -7.70 -0.11 -31.67
N GLY A 41 -7.97 -1.31 -31.12
CA GLY A 41 -7.31 -2.55 -31.52
C GLY A 41 -5.78 -2.56 -31.36
N ASP A 42 -5.23 -1.58 -30.63
CA ASP A 42 -3.82 -1.24 -30.72
C ASP A 42 -3.08 -1.60 -29.42
N SER A 43 -2.57 -2.84 -29.37
CA SER A 43 -1.61 -3.26 -28.34
C SER A 43 -0.40 -2.30 -28.24
N GLY A 44 -0.10 -1.57 -29.32
CA GLY A 44 0.92 -0.52 -29.35
C GLY A 44 0.57 0.68 -28.48
N LEU A 45 -0.69 1.13 -28.45
CA LEU A 45 -1.13 2.24 -27.61
C LEU A 45 -1.08 1.91 -26.11
N MET A 46 -1.46 0.69 -25.75
CA MET A 46 -1.34 0.22 -24.37
C MET A 46 0.13 0.16 -23.95
N SER A 47 0.98 -0.44 -24.78
CA SER A 47 2.43 -0.54 -24.54
C SER A 47 3.11 0.83 -24.44
N SER A 48 2.77 1.77 -25.32
CA SER A 48 3.32 3.14 -25.29
C SER A 48 2.87 3.89 -24.03
N THR A 49 1.60 3.78 -23.66
CA THR A 49 1.06 4.38 -22.43
C THR A 49 1.79 3.84 -21.20
N VAL A 50 1.93 2.51 -21.08
CA VAL A 50 2.67 1.90 -19.96
C VAL A 50 4.13 2.35 -19.96
N SER A 51 4.77 2.43 -21.13
CA SER A 51 6.15 2.90 -21.26
C SER A 51 6.32 4.34 -20.79
N SER A 52 5.41 5.25 -21.14
CA SER A 52 5.40 6.63 -20.64
C SER A 52 5.23 6.68 -19.13
N MET A 53 4.33 5.87 -18.58
CA MET A 53 4.08 5.82 -17.13
C MET A 53 5.29 5.35 -16.31
N ARG A 54 6.24 4.62 -16.91
CA ARG A 54 7.51 4.26 -16.25
C ARG A 54 8.38 5.47 -15.94
N GLY A 55 8.20 6.57 -16.66
CA GLY A 55 8.90 7.83 -16.44
C GLY A 55 8.23 8.73 -15.41
N ASN A 56 7.11 8.32 -14.80
CA ASN A 56 6.37 9.17 -13.88
C ASN A 56 7.16 9.45 -12.60
N THR A 57 6.93 10.66 -12.08
CA THR A 57 7.46 11.09 -10.79
C THR A 57 6.79 10.36 -9.63
N ILE A 58 7.43 10.34 -8.46
CA ILE A 58 6.83 9.81 -7.23
C ILE A 58 5.53 10.58 -6.93
N SER A 59 5.60 11.90 -6.93
CA SER A 59 4.47 12.82 -6.72
C SER A 59 3.34 12.63 -7.73
N GLY A 60 3.65 12.48 -9.01
CA GLY A 60 2.68 12.32 -10.09
C GLY A 60 1.89 11.02 -9.94
N THR A 61 2.57 9.89 -9.71
CA THR A 61 1.88 8.61 -9.55
C THR A 61 1.13 8.51 -8.23
N ASN A 62 1.68 9.03 -7.13
CA ASN A 62 0.97 9.09 -5.86
C ASN A 62 -0.31 9.93 -5.94
N SER A 63 -0.30 11.04 -6.70
CA SER A 63 -1.51 11.86 -6.93
C SER A 63 -2.60 11.09 -7.68
N LEU A 64 -2.22 10.28 -8.68
CA LEU A 64 -3.16 9.40 -9.38
C LEU A 64 -3.77 8.35 -8.45
N ILE A 65 -2.94 7.72 -7.61
CA ILE A 65 -3.39 6.76 -6.59
C ILE A 65 -4.39 7.42 -5.63
N GLN A 66 -4.05 8.59 -5.09
CA GLN A 66 -4.89 9.32 -4.15
C GLN A 66 -6.23 9.70 -4.78
N SER A 67 -6.21 10.23 -6.01
CA SER A 67 -7.43 10.63 -6.73
C SER A 67 -8.37 9.44 -6.98
N GLU A 68 -7.82 8.30 -7.43
CA GLU A 68 -8.61 7.09 -7.66
C GLU A 68 -9.19 6.54 -6.35
N CYS A 69 -8.38 6.41 -5.30
CA CYS A 69 -8.85 5.90 -4.02
C CYS A 69 -9.79 6.86 -3.29
N ALA A 70 -9.68 8.17 -3.49
CA ALA A 70 -10.64 9.15 -3.00
C ALA A 70 -12.00 8.97 -3.69
N THR A 71 -12.01 8.87 -5.03
CA THR A 71 -13.25 8.61 -5.79
C THR A 71 -13.95 7.32 -5.33
N ILE A 72 -13.17 6.26 -5.09
CA ILE A 72 -13.69 4.99 -4.55
C ILE A 72 -14.24 5.18 -3.13
N ALA A 73 -13.52 5.91 -2.27
CA ALA A 73 -13.91 6.12 -0.89
C ALA A 73 -15.12 7.05 -0.72
N ASP A 74 -15.33 7.99 -1.63
CA ASP A 74 -16.43 8.94 -1.55
C ASP A 74 -17.76 8.32 -2.00
N TRP A 75 -17.72 7.34 -2.92
CA TRP A 75 -18.92 6.78 -3.54
C TRP A 75 -19.09 5.28 -3.30
N PHE A 76 -18.08 4.47 -3.62
CA PHE A 76 -18.22 3.02 -3.64
C PHE A 76 -18.18 2.43 -2.23
N LEU A 77 -17.24 2.83 -1.38
CA LEU A 77 -17.10 2.24 -0.03
C LEU A 77 -18.32 2.51 0.89
N PRO A 78 -18.91 3.73 0.92
CA PRO A 78 -20.14 3.98 1.68
C PRO A 78 -21.31 3.14 1.14
N TYR A 79 -21.42 3.02 -0.19
CA TYR A 79 -22.44 2.19 -0.83
C TYR A 79 -22.32 0.71 -0.44
N VAL A 80 -21.10 0.16 -0.44
CA VAL A 80 -20.82 -1.19 0.04
C VAL A 80 -21.25 -1.35 1.50
N TYR A 81 -20.84 -0.43 2.37
CA TYR A 81 -21.16 -0.49 3.80
C TYR A 81 -22.66 -0.56 4.02
N GLN A 82 -23.43 0.33 3.39
CA GLN A 82 -24.89 0.36 3.50
C GLN A 82 -25.54 -0.91 2.92
N THR A 83 -25.01 -1.43 1.81
CA THR A 83 -25.52 -2.66 1.19
C THR A 83 -25.29 -3.88 2.08
N ARG A 84 -24.09 -4.03 2.65
CA ARG A 84 -23.76 -5.12 3.59
C ARG A 84 -24.50 -4.98 4.91
N LYS A 85 -24.72 -3.75 5.39
CA LYS A 85 -25.55 -3.49 6.57
C LYS A 85 -27.00 -3.92 6.34
N ALA A 86 -27.58 -3.57 5.19
CA ALA A 86 -28.93 -4.00 4.81
C ALA A 86 -29.05 -5.52 4.67
N GLU A 87 -28.01 -6.21 4.18
CA GLU A 87 -27.92 -7.68 4.19
C GLU A 87 -27.94 -8.24 5.62
N MET A 88 -27.09 -7.72 6.52
CA MET A 88 -27.02 -8.15 7.92
C MET A 88 -28.33 -7.91 8.69
N GLU A 89 -29.06 -6.86 8.34
CA GLU A 89 -30.37 -6.52 8.91
C GLU A 89 -31.53 -7.28 8.26
N GLY A 90 -31.25 -8.20 7.32
CA GLY A 90 -32.25 -9.03 6.64
C GLY A 90 -33.12 -8.29 5.61
N ARG A 91 -32.74 -7.06 5.23
CA ARG A 91 -33.45 -6.27 4.20
C ARG A 91 -33.05 -6.65 2.78
N LEU A 92 -31.91 -7.31 2.60
CA LEU A 92 -31.41 -7.84 1.34
C LEU A 92 -30.95 -9.28 1.54
N SER A 93 -31.15 -10.13 0.53
CA SER A 93 -30.45 -11.41 0.48
C SER A 93 -28.96 -11.22 0.14
N SER A 94 -28.14 -12.21 0.47
CA SER A 94 -26.70 -12.16 0.16
C SER A 94 -26.41 -12.07 -1.34
N ILE A 95 -27.25 -12.71 -2.16
CA ILE A 95 -27.15 -12.67 -3.63
C ILE A 95 -27.46 -11.26 -4.14
N GLU A 96 -28.53 -10.63 -3.66
CA GLU A 96 -28.89 -9.27 -4.03
C GLU A 96 -27.83 -8.26 -3.61
N ALA A 97 -27.33 -8.36 -2.38
CA ALA A 97 -26.25 -7.51 -1.88
C ALA A 97 -24.99 -7.62 -2.76
N SER A 98 -24.58 -8.84 -3.09
CA SER A 98 -23.39 -9.10 -3.90
C SER A 98 -23.57 -8.63 -5.36
N SER A 99 -24.76 -8.81 -5.94
CA SER A 99 -25.08 -8.30 -7.28
C SER A 99 -25.09 -6.78 -7.32
N ASN A 100 -25.64 -6.14 -6.28
CA ASN A 100 -25.66 -4.68 -6.13
C ASN A 100 -24.25 -4.10 -6.05
N ILE A 101 -23.41 -4.69 -5.20
CA ILE A 101 -22.00 -4.29 -5.04
C ILE A 101 -21.22 -4.47 -6.35
N LEU A 102 -21.39 -5.59 -7.05
CA LEU A 102 -20.73 -5.82 -8.34
C LEU A 102 -21.12 -4.76 -9.38
N ARG A 103 -22.42 -4.43 -9.47
CA ARG A 103 -22.90 -3.36 -10.36
C ARG A 103 -22.31 -2.00 -9.98
N GLY A 104 -22.26 -1.69 -8.68
CA GLY A 104 -21.61 -0.50 -8.15
C GLY A 104 -20.14 -0.42 -8.58
N ALA A 105 -19.40 -1.52 -8.42
CA ALA A 105 -18.00 -1.61 -8.83
C ALA A 105 -17.81 -1.36 -10.33
N VAL A 106 -18.64 -1.97 -11.19
CA VAL A 106 -18.56 -1.76 -12.65
C VAL A 106 -18.79 -0.30 -13.03
N ASN A 107 -19.80 0.35 -12.43
CA ASN A 107 -20.09 1.76 -12.70
C ASN A 107 -18.95 2.67 -12.23
N THR A 108 -18.38 2.42 -11.05
CA THR A 108 -17.25 3.21 -10.53
C THR A 108 -16.01 3.03 -11.40
N MET A 109 -15.67 1.80 -11.79
CA MET A 109 -14.54 1.53 -12.71
C MET A 109 -14.69 2.28 -14.03
N GLN A 110 -15.90 2.28 -14.62
CA GLN A 110 -16.18 3.00 -15.86
C GLN A 110 -15.96 4.51 -15.70
N SER A 111 -16.51 5.11 -14.65
CA SER A 111 -16.34 6.54 -14.37
C SER A 111 -14.87 6.93 -14.18
N ILE A 112 -14.12 6.16 -13.39
CA ILE A 112 -12.69 6.42 -13.17
C ILE A 112 -11.90 6.24 -14.48
N SER A 113 -12.29 5.30 -15.35
CA SER A 113 -11.59 5.00 -16.61
C SER A 113 -11.57 6.15 -17.63
N GLU A 114 -12.43 7.16 -17.45
CA GLU A 114 -12.41 8.41 -18.22
C GLU A 114 -11.15 9.24 -17.91
N GLY A 115 -10.70 9.23 -16.65
CA GLY A 115 -9.54 10.01 -16.18
C GLY A 115 -8.27 9.18 -15.98
N THR A 116 -8.37 7.88 -15.70
CA THR A 116 -7.21 7.00 -15.47
C THR A 116 -7.07 5.94 -16.58
N PRO A 117 -5.87 5.74 -17.15
CA PRO A 117 -5.67 4.70 -18.15
C PRO A 117 -5.91 3.28 -17.62
N PHE A 118 -5.52 3.01 -16.38
CA PHE A 118 -5.55 1.67 -15.79
C PHE A 118 -6.20 1.74 -14.41
N PRO A 119 -7.54 1.69 -14.31
CA PRO A 119 -8.22 1.65 -13.01
C PRO A 119 -8.07 0.29 -12.34
N LEU A 120 -8.31 0.22 -11.04
CA LEU A 120 -8.50 -1.03 -10.30
C LEU A 120 -9.62 -1.87 -10.92
N GLY A 121 -9.41 -3.18 -10.99
CA GLY A 121 -10.37 -4.13 -11.57
C GLY A 121 -11.35 -4.72 -10.55
N VAL A 122 -12.17 -5.67 -11.02
CA VAL A 122 -13.27 -6.27 -10.25
C VAL A 122 -12.77 -6.96 -8.97
N ASP A 123 -11.65 -7.69 -9.04
CA ASP A 123 -11.14 -8.43 -7.88
C ASP A 123 -10.58 -7.49 -6.80
N SER A 124 -10.07 -6.33 -7.20
CA SER A 124 -9.67 -5.26 -6.30
C SER A 124 -10.88 -4.67 -5.56
N TYR A 125 -12.01 -4.47 -6.26
CA TYR A 125 -13.26 -4.01 -5.64
C TYR A 125 -13.89 -5.07 -4.72
N ARG A 126 -13.76 -6.36 -5.05
CA ARG A 126 -14.15 -7.46 -4.14
C ARG A 126 -13.31 -7.49 -2.87
N THR A 127 -12.02 -7.18 -3.00
CA THR A 127 -11.14 -7.03 -1.83
C THR A 127 -11.67 -5.89 -0.95
N LEU A 128 -11.93 -4.71 -1.51
CA LEU A 128 -12.49 -3.56 -0.78
C LEU A 128 -13.84 -3.88 -0.10
N ASP A 129 -14.75 -4.60 -0.77
CA ASP A 129 -15.99 -5.10 -0.18
C ASP A 129 -15.73 -5.97 1.06
N THR A 130 -14.79 -6.91 0.95
CA THR A 130 -14.39 -7.77 2.07
C THR A 130 -13.88 -6.95 3.26
N LEU A 131 -13.03 -5.95 3.02
CA LEU A 131 -12.50 -5.08 4.07
C LEU A 131 -13.62 -4.32 4.80
N VAL A 132 -14.57 -3.74 4.05
CA VAL A 132 -15.70 -3.00 4.62
C VAL A 132 -16.62 -3.93 5.40
N ASN A 133 -16.93 -5.11 4.88
CA ASN A 133 -17.79 -6.09 5.53
C ASN A 133 -17.18 -6.61 6.84
N GLU A 134 -15.86 -6.84 6.87
CA GLU A 134 -15.17 -7.23 8.11
C GLU A 134 -15.25 -6.12 9.18
N GLN A 135 -15.01 -4.86 8.80
CA GLN A 135 -15.15 -3.73 9.72
C GLN A 135 -16.57 -3.59 10.24
N LEU A 136 -17.58 -3.76 9.38
CA LEU A 136 -18.98 -3.75 9.79
C LEU A 136 -19.29 -4.87 10.80
N LYS A 137 -18.76 -6.08 10.61
CA LYS A 137 -18.92 -7.20 11.55
C LYS A 137 -18.25 -6.95 12.90
N LEU A 138 -17.18 -6.15 12.93
CA LEU A 138 -16.52 -5.68 14.15
C LEU A 138 -17.28 -4.54 14.84
N GLY A 139 -18.40 -4.07 14.28
CA GLY A 139 -19.20 -2.97 14.83
C GLY A 139 -18.64 -1.58 14.52
N SER A 140 -17.69 -1.47 13.58
CA SER A 140 -17.16 -0.17 13.16
C SER A 140 -18.24 0.67 12.49
N SER A 141 -18.19 2.00 12.69
CA SER A 141 -19.05 2.94 11.96
C SER A 141 -18.69 2.99 10.48
N GLU A 142 -19.59 3.50 9.64
CA GLU A 142 -19.34 3.67 8.21
C GLU A 142 -18.05 4.46 7.95
N SER A 143 -17.90 5.62 8.60
CA SER A 143 -16.72 6.49 8.45
C SER A 143 -15.42 5.74 8.76
N ASN A 144 -15.43 4.88 9.78
CA ASN A 144 -14.26 4.10 10.18
C ASN A 144 -13.97 2.97 9.19
N ALA A 145 -14.99 2.23 8.74
CA ALA A 145 -14.84 1.17 7.75
C ALA A 145 -14.34 1.72 6.40
N VAL A 146 -14.89 2.86 5.96
CA VAL A 146 -14.47 3.57 4.73
C VAL A 146 -13.02 4.03 4.86
N ARG A 147 -12.64 4.65 5.98
CA ARG A 147 -11.28 5.11 6.24
C ARG A 147 -10.27 3.95 6.22
N TYR A 148 -10.61 2.84 6.88
CA TYR A 148 -9.79 1.63 6.90
C TYR A 148 -9.54 1.09 5.48
N ALA A 149 -10.61 0.89 4.70
CA ALA A 149 -10.50 0.40 3.33
C ALA A 149 -9.81 1.40 2.39
N LYS A 150 -9.98 2.72 2.60
CA LYS A 150 -9.26 3.77 1.86
C LYS A 150 -7.75 3.71 2.09
N ASN A 151 -7.31 3.54 3.34
CA ASN A 151 -5.87 3.41 3.65
C ASN A 151 -5.27 2.21 2.89
N ILE A 152 -5.95 1.07 2.89
CA ILE A 152 -5.49 -0.12 2.15
C ILE A 152 -5.52 0.11 0.63
N CYS A 153 -6.52 0.83 0.11
CA CYS A 153 -6.56 1.25 -1.29
C CYS A 153 -5.29 2.02 -1.67
N VAL A 154 -4.97 3.07 -0.91
CA VAL A 154 -3.88 4.01 -1.17
C VAL A 154 -2.51 3.35 -1.02
N HIS A 155 -2.32 2.57 0.05
CA HIS A 155 -0.99 2.13 0.46
C HIS A 155 -0.62 0.73 -0.05
N GLU A 156 -1.60 -0.06 -0.50
CA GLU A 156 -1.40 -1.46 -0.87
C GLU A 156 -2.02 -1.82 -2.22
N LEU A 157 -3.35 -1.71 -2.38
CA LEU A 157 -4.05 -2.18 -3.59
C LEU A 157 -3.62 -1.43 -4.84
N ASN A 158 -3.72 -0.10 -4.82
CA ASN A 158 -3.44 0.73 -5.99
C ASN A 158 -1.95 0.72 -6.36
N PRO A 159 -1.00 0.82 -5.41
CA PRO A 159 0.42 0.60 -5.74
C PRO A 159 0.69 -0.81 -6.31
N GLY A 160 0.01 -1.84 -5.79
CA GLY A 160 0.11 -3.21 -6.32
C GLY A 160 -0.38 -3.34 -7.77
N LYS A 161 -1.42 -2.58 -8.15
CA LYS A 161 -1.92 -2.50 -9.53
C LYS A 161 -0.86 -1.99 -10.49
N TYR A 162 -0.13 -0.92 -10.14
CA TYR A 162 0.96 -0.42 -10.98
C TYR A 162 2.12 -1.42 -11.08
N ARG A 163 2.44 -2.16 -10.01
CA ARG A 163 3.42 -3.25 -10.07
C ARG A 163 2.98 -4.34 -11.05
N LEU A 164 1.72 -4.77 -10.99
CA LEU A 164 1.15 -5.75 -11.93
C LEU A 164 1.25 -5.22 -13.36
N LEU A 165 0.83 -3.97 -13.59
CA LEU A 165 0.88 -3.32 -14.91
C LEU A 165 2.31 -3.32 -15.49
N PHE A 166 3.28 -2.86 -14.72
CA PHE A 166 4.67 -2.78 -15.16
C PHE A 166 5.36 -4.14 -15.26
N SER A 167 4.86 -5.18 -14.59
CA SER A 167 5.38 -6.54 -14.73
C SER A 167 4.83 -7.23 -15.99
N SER A 168 3.57 -6.95 -16.35
CA SER A 168 2.89 -7.54 -17.51
C SER A 168 3.34 -6.96 -18.86
N PHE A 169 4.01 -5.79 -18.85
CA PHE A 169 4.57 -5.14 -20.04
C PHE A 169 6.08 -4.92 -19.89
N PRO A 170 6.89 -5.98 -19.81
CA PRO A 170 8.33 -5.83 -19.62
C PRO A 170 8.94 -5.02 -20.76
N LYS A 171 9.97 -4.21 -20.47
CA LYS A 171 10.77 -3.58 -21.54
C LYS A 171 11.28 -4.69 -22.47
N THR A 172 11.38 -4.41 -23.76
CA THR A 172 11.97 -5.33 -24.75
C THR A 172 13.36 -5.75 -24.27
N GLY A 173 13.50 -7.01 -23.85
CA GLY A 173 14.76 -7.56 -23.31
C GLY A 173 15.12 -7.17 -21.86
N GLY A 174 14.20 -6.61 -21.06
CA GLY A 174 14.51 -6.06 -19.73
C GLY A 174 13.76 -6.70 -18.55
N SER A 175 14.43 -6.74 -17.39
CA SER A 175 13.86 -7.04 -16.08
C SER A 175 12.95 -5.90 -15.58
N PHE A 176 11.96 -6.21 -14.73
CA PHE A 176 11.20 -5.21 -13.96
C PHE A 176 12.08 -4.42 -12.98
N THR A 177 13.25 -4.96 -12.64
CA THR A 177 14.19 -4.34 -11.70
C THR A 177 14.68 -3.01 -12.27
N PRO A 178 14.41 -1.87 -11.60
CA PRO A 178 14.94 -0.59 -12.02
C PRO A 178 16.47 -0.58 -11.90
N ASP A 179 17.13 0.18 -12.77
CA ASP A 179 18.55 0.43 -12.64
C ASP A 179 18.80 1.27 -11.38
N LEU A 180 19.64 0.75 -10.48
CA LEU A 180 20.01 1.39 -9.22
C LEU A 180 21.39 2.07 -9.31
N THR A 181 22.03 2.03 -10.48
CA THR A 181 23.35 2.62 -10.69
C THR A 181 23.33 4.11 -10.37
N GLY A 182 24.30 4.56 -9.56
CA GLY A 182 24.43 5.95 -9.15
C GLY A 182 23.46 6.41 -8.07
N LEU A 183 22.76 5.49 -7.40
CA LEU A 183 22.18 5.76 -6.09
C LEU A 183 23.28 5.63 -5.02
N ASP A 184 23.38 6.64 -4.17
CA ASP A 184 24.23 6.59 -2.99
C ASP A 184 23.54 5.77 -1.90
N ASP A 185 24.24 4.73 -1.45
CA ASP A 185 23.83 3.84 -0.37
C ASP A 185 24.69 4.02 0.89
N SER A 186 25.50 5.09 0.93
CA SER A 186 26.21 5.48 2.15
C SER A 186 25.20 5.58 3.29
N ARG A 187 25.45 4.81 4.36
CA ARG A 187 24.47 4.60 5.44
C ARG A 187 24.07 5.98 5.99
N LYS A 188 22.79 6.33 5.81
CA LYS A 188 22.14 7.55 6.36
C LYS A 188 22.59 8.87 5.72
N SER A 189 22.85 8.90 4.40
CA SER A 189 23.00 10.20 3.73
C SER A 189 21.71 11.04 3.89
N HIS A 190 21.87 12.34 4.08
CA HIS A 190 20.78 13.32 4.11
C HIS A 190 19.70 13.10 5.19
N GLY A 191 20.06 12.52 6.34
CA GLY A 191 19.16 12.39 7.50
C GLY A 191 18.17 11.21 7.43
N ALA A 192 18.36 10.28 6.50
CA ALA A 192 17.54 9.08 6.39
C ALA A 192 17.79 8.09 7.56
N ILE A 193 16.74 7.38 7.97
CA ILE A 193 16.81 6.29 8.96
C ILE A 193 17.40 5.04 8.31
N LEU A 194 16.95 4.70 7.09
CA LEU A 194 17.31 3.49 6.39
C LEU A 194 18.31 3.78 5.25
N PRO A 195 19.27 2.87 4.98
CA PRO A 195 19.97 2.89 3.70
C PRO A 195 18.99 2.59 2.55
N LEU A 196 19.23 3.13 1.36
CA LEU A 196 18.31 2.96 0.22
C LEU A 196 18.32 1.50 -0.29
N ILE A 197 19.51 0.97 -0.56
CA ILE A 197 19.70 -0.30 -1.28
C ILE A 197 20.07 -1.42 -0.31
N SER A 198 21.02 -1.19 0.60
CA SER A 198 21.55 -2.23 1.49
C SER A 198 20.47 -2.79 2.41
N LEU A 199 20.30 -4.10 2.43
CA LEU A 199 19.49 -4.80 3.44
C LEU A 199 20.34 -5.26 4.63
N THR A 200 21.65 -5.07 4.54
CA THR A 200 22.58 -5.46 5.59
C THR A 200 22.42 -4.54 6.78
N ALA A 201 22.32 -5.16 7.95
CA ALA A 201 22.25 -4.45 9.21
C ALA A 201 23.52 -3.64 9.50
N PRO A 202 23.42 -2.58 10.32
CA PRO A 202 24.59 -1.94 10.91
C PRO A 202 25.48 -2.95 11.64
N GLU A 203 26.80 -2.85 11.47
CA GLU A 203 27.82 -3.82 11.92
C GLU A 203 27.81 -4.14 13.43
N ASN A 204 27.21 -3.28 14.26
CA ASN A 204 27.11 -3.46 15.71
C ASN A 204 25.66 -3.59 16.20
N SER A 205 24.72 -3.94 15.31
CA SER A 205 23.32 -4.10 15.70
C SER A 205 23.14 -5.21 16.72
N THR A 206 22.35 -4.95 17.76
CA THR A 206 21.97 -5.98 18.73
C THR A 206 20.96 -6.94 18.09
N PHE A 207 21.16 -8.25 18.30
CA PHE A 207 20.21 -9.26 17.85
C PHE A 207 18.94 -9.24 18.70
N MET A 208 17.79 -9.22 18.03
CA MET A 208 16.46 -9.32 18.62
C MET A 208 15.83 -10.64 18.20
N SER A 209 15.41 -11.45 19.17
CA SER A 209 14.65 -12.67 18.86
C SER A 209 13.20 -12.33 18.51
N PRO A 210 12.44 -13.22 17.83
CA PRO A 210 11.00 -13.04 17.64
C PRO A 210 10.26 -12.75 18.95
N ARG A 211 10.66 -13.42 20.04
CA ARG A 211 10.05 -13.22 21.36
C ARG A 211 10.32 -11.83 21.93
N ASP A 212 11.48 -11.24 21.64
CA ASP A 212 11.78 -9.87 22.06
C ASP A 212 10.97 -8.86 21.25
N LEU A 213 10.75 -9.15 19.96
CA LEU A 213 9.92 -8.31 19.08
C LEU A 213 8.43 -8.39 19.43
N ASP A 214 7.93 -9.57 19.81
CA ASP A 214 6.54 -9.77 20.25
C ASP A 214 6.20 -8.92 21.50
N ARG A 215 7.19 -8.58 22.34
CA ARG A 215 6.98 -7.72 23.52
C ARG A 215 6.54 -6.32 23.16
N PHE A 216 6.82 -5.84 21.95
CA PHE A 216 6.30 -4.56 21.49
C PHE A 216 4.79 -4.59 21.25
N LYS A 217 4.15 -5.76 21.07
CA LYS A 217 2.71 -5.87 20.80
C LYS A 217 2.25 -4.87 19.71
N LEU A 218 2.85 -4.94 18.53
CA LEU A 218 2.49 -4.05 17.42
C LEU A 218 1.10 -4.39 16.89
N SER A 219 0.20 -3.41 16.88
CA SER A 219 -1.09 -3.49 16.19
C SER A 219 -0.92 -3.42 14.67
N ALA A 220 -1.92 -3.84 13.90
CA ALA A 220 -1.85 -3.75 12.44
C ALA A 220 -1.74 -2.30 11.97
N GLN A 221 -2.43 -1.35 12.62
CA GLN A 221 -2.29 0.08 12.33
C GLN A 221 -0.86 0.58 12.57
N GLU A 222 -0.20 0.17 13.67
CA GLU A 222 1.20 0.53 13.92
C GLU A 222 2.12 -0.01 12.83
N ILE A 223 1.91 -1.25 12.37
CA ILE A 223 2.67 -1.82 11.25
C ILE A 223 2.44 -1.00 9.97
N MET A 224 1.20 -0.61 9.66
CA MET A 224 0.91 0.24 8.50
C MET A 224 1.60 1.61 8.60
N VAL A 225 1.64 2.22 9.78
CA VAL A 225 2.36 3.49 10.00
C VAL A 225 3.87 3.28 9.82
N ILE A 226 4.45 2.20 10.32
CA ILE A 226 5.88 1.87 10.07
C ILE A 226 6.14 1.72 8.58
N HIS A 227 5.29 0.98 7.85
CA HIS A 227 5.41 0.83 6.40
C HIS A 227 5.30 2.15 5.65
N ALA A 228 4.50 3.09 6.15
CA ALA A 228 4.38 4.43 5.59
C ALA A 228 5.60 5.31 5.92
N LEU A 229 6.20 5.17 7.10
CA LEU A 229 7.46 5.82 7.46
C LEU A 229 8.63 5.31 6.62
N ILE A 230 8.73 3.99 6.40
CA ILE A 230 9.72 3.40 5.47
C ILE A 230 9.57 4.02 4.08
N ALA A 231 8.33 4.14 3.60
CA ALA A 231 8.03 4.75 2.32
C ALA A 231 8.45 6.23 2.29
N ASN A 232 8.13 7.01 3.31
CA ASN A 232 8.51 8.41 3.39
C ASN A 232 10.02 8.60 3.44
N ASP A 233 10.73 7.81 4.25
CA ASP A 233 12.20 7.85 4.38
C ASP A 233 12.90 7.58 3.04
N ILE A 234 12.44 6.56 2.30
CA ILE A 234 12.96 6.24 0.96
C ILE A 234 12.64 7.35 -0.05
N LYS A 235 11.42 7.91 -0.01
CA LYS A 235 11.02 9.03 -0.88
C LYS A 235 11.95 10.22 -0.67
N THR A 236 12.09 10.67 0.58
CA THR A 236 12.93 11.83 0.92
C THR A 236 14.40 11.58 0.56
N ASN A 237 14.92 10.39 0.81
CA ASN A 237 16.30 10.06 0.46
C ASN A 237 16.53 10.06 -1.07
N LEU A 238 15.60 9.51 -1.86
CA LEU A 238 15.67 9.60 -3.32
C LEU A 238 15.60 11.05 -3.82
N GLU A 239 14.67 11.85 -3.30
CA GLU A 239 14.49 13.27 -3.66
C GLU A 239 15.77 14.08 -3.39
N ASN A 240 16.44 13.83 -2.25
CA ASN A 240 17.72 14.47 -1.90
C ASN A 240 18.87 14.12 -2.86
N GLN A 241 18.78 12.98 -3.55
CA GLN A 241 19.74 12.57 -4.58
C GLN A 241 19.33 13.03 -6.00
N GLY A 242 18.27 13.85 -6.12
CA GLY A 242 17.73 14.29 -7.41
C GLY A 242 17.08 13.15 -8.20
N LYS A 243 16.60 12.11 -7.51
CA LYS A 243 15.94 10.94 -8.12
C LYS A 243 14.47 10.93 -7.71
N ASP A 244 13.57 10.98 -8.68
CA ASP A 244 12.12 11.05 -8.42
C ASP A 244 11.35 10.00 -9.24
N ASN A 245 11.98 8.88 -9.61
CA ASN A 245 11.28 7.86 -10.40
C ASN A 245 10.40 6.97 -9.51
N TRP A 246 9.09 6.90 -9.79
CA TRP A 246 8.16 6.13 -8.95
C TRP A 246 8.44 4.62 -8.94
N ILE A 247 8.92 4.03 -10.05
CA ILE A 247 9.23 2.59 -10.10
C ILE A 247 10.43 2.27 -9.22
N THR A 248 11.49 3.07 -9.28
CA THR A 248 12.65 2.94 -8.39
C THR A 248 12.23 3.07 -6.93
N TYR A 249 11.46 4.10 -6.61
CA TYR A 249 10.87 4.31 -5.30
C TYR A 249 10.11 3.07 -4.81
N LYS A 250 9.12 2.60 -5.59
CA LYS A 250 8.28 1.47 -5.17
C LYS A 250 9.07 0.17 -5.01
N TYR A 251 10.04 -0.07 -5.89
CA TYR A 251 10.93 -1.23 -5.81
C TYR A 251 11.73 -1.25 -4.50
N LEU A 252 12.30 -0.11 -4.11
CA LEU A 252 13.05 0.01 -2.85
C LEU A 252 12.13 -0.13 -1.64
N VAL A 253 10.95 0.49 -1.67
CA VAL A 253 9.93 0.35 -0.62
C VAL A 253 9.53 -1.10 -0.41
N ASP A 254 9.23 -1.84 -1.48
CA ASP A 254 8.84 -3.25 -1.39
C ASP A 254 9.93 -4.10 -0.76
N ARG A 255 11.18 -3.96 -1.23
CA ARG A 255 12.31 -4.70 -0.66
C ARG A 255 12.49 -4.42 0.83
N LYS A 256 12.32 -3.17 1.25
CA LYS A 256 12.50 -2.75 2.64
C LYS A 256 11.34 -3.19 3.54
N ARG A 257 10.10 -3.16 3.03
CA ARG A 257 8.94 -3.71 3.74
C ARG A 257 9.04 -5.22 3.91
N ASP A 258 9.44 -5.93 2.87
CA ASP A 258 9.64 -7.39 2.92
C ASP A 258 10.73 -7.75 3.94
N ASP A 259 11.84 -7.00 3.93
CA ASP A 259 12.93 -7.21 4.89
C ASP A 259 12.52 -6.88 6.33
N PHE A 260 11.78 -5.79 6.55
CA PHE A 260 11.20 -5.46 7.84
C PHE A 260 10.21 -6.52 8.34
N ASN A 261 9.34 -7.04 7.48
CA ASN A 261 8.39 -8.09 7.85
C ASN A 261 9.11 -9.41 8.17
N ARG A 262 10.20 -9.73 7.45
CA ARG A 262 11.07 -10.87 7.82
C ARG A 262 11.72 -10.65 9.18
N PHE A 263 12.20 -9.45 9.47
CA PHE A 263 12.75 -9.09 10.78
C PHE A 263 11.72 -9.29 11.89
N LEU A 264 10.47 -8.82 11.72
CA LEU A 264 9.40 -9.04 12.69
C LEU A 264 9.11 -10.52 12.94
N ARG A 265 9.09 -11.34 11.88
CA ARG A 265 8.79 -12.78 11.97
C ARG A 265 9.91 -13.60 12.59
N ASN A 266 11.13 -13.34 12.14
CA ASN A 266 12.27 -14.24 12.36
C ASN A 266 13.26 -13.69 13.39
N GLY A 267 13.09 -12.44 13.83
CA GLY A 267 14.13 -11.72 14.52
C GLY A 267 15.28 -11.33 13.59
N GLY A 268 16.33 -10.80 14.18
CA GLY A 268 17.53 -10.37 13.46
C GLY A 268 18.29 -9.30 14.23
N ALA A 269 19.48 -8.97 13.75
CA ALA A 269 20.20 -7.79 14.20
C ALA A 269 19.89 -6.67 13.19
N ASN A 270 19.07 -5.68 13.55
CA ASN A 270 18.83 -4.50 12.72
C ASN A 270 18.31 -3.35 13.58
N GLU A 271 19.21 -2.47 14.02
CA GLU A 271 18.86 -1.38 14.92
C GLU A 271 17.99 -0.29 14.25
N ASP A 272 18.12 -0.08 12.94
CA ASP A 272 17.31 0.92 12.24
C ASP A 272 15.81 0.55 12.24
N TYR A 273 15.49 -0.75 12.16
CA TYR A 273 14.11 -1.23 12.32
C TYR A 273 13.59 -1.09 13.76
N LEU A 274 14.46 -1.24 14.75
CA LEU A 274 14.10 -0.96 16.14
C LEU A 274 13.79 0.53 16.33
N VAL A 275 14.58 1.44 15.75
CA VAL A 275 14.32 2.88 15.79
C VAL A 275 12.92 3.20 15.24
N LEU A 276 12.52 2.57 14.12
CA LEU A 276 11.18 2.74 13.55
C LEU A 276 10.07 2.23 14.48
N ILE A 277 10.23 1.03 15.04
CA ILE A 277 9.28 0.43 15.98
C ILE A 277 9.09 1.34 17.21
N LEU A 278 10.19 1.76 17.84
CA LEU A 278 10.17 2.60 19.03
C LEU A 278 9.56 3.97 18.76
N SER A 279 9.92 4.58 17.62
CA SER A 279 9.35 5.85 17.19
C SER A 279 7.83 5.75 17.03
N VAL A 280 7.34 4.69 16.37
CA VAL A 280 5.89 4.48 16.19
C VAL A 280 5.17 4.22 17.51
N LYS A 281 5.80 3.54 18.48
CA LYS A 281 5.24 3.39 19.83
C LYS A 281 5.09 4.72 20.56
N VAL A 282 6.12 5.56 20.50
CA VAL A 282 6.05 6.90 21.09
C VAL A 282 5.02 7.76 20.36
N MET A 283 4.99 7.74 19.02
CA MET A 283 3.97 8.42 18.23
C MET A 283 2.57 8.00 18.67
N ASN A 284 2.30 6.69 18.75
CA ASN A 284 0.98 6.18 19.12
C ASN A 284 0.58 6.60 20.55
N ASN A 285 1.53 6.65 21.48
CA ASN A 285 1.23 7.11 22.84
C ASN A 285 0.82 8.60 22.89
N ILE A 286 1.37 9.42 22.00
CA ILE A 286 1.16 10.89 21.98
C ILE A 286 -0.02 11.28 21.10
N THR A 287 -0.15 10.68 19.92
CA THR A 287 -1.17 11.06 18.93
C THR A 287 -2.36 10.13 18.92
N TYR A 288 -2.24 8.93 19.49
CA TYR A 288 -3.22 7.85 19.46
C TYR A 288 -3.80 7.59 18.08
N PHE A 289 -3.30 6.56 17.41
CA PHE A 289 -3.87 6.11 16.15
C PHE A 289 -4.40 4.69 16.25
N SER A 290 -5.57 4.48 15.66
CA SER A 290 -6.24 3.19 15.58
C SER A 290 -6.72 2.93 14.16
N GLU A 291 -6.94 1.66 13.84
CA GLU A 291 -7.47 1.21 12.53
C GLU A 291 -8.75 1.96 12.12
N ASN A 292 -9.50 2.43 13.11
CA ASN A 292 -10.80 3.03 12.92
C ASN A 292 -10.76 4.55 12.75
N ASN A 293 -9.77 5.27 13.28
CA ASN A 293 -9.80 6.75 13.33
C ASN A 293 -8.65 7.43 12.57
N THR A 294 -7.67 6.68 12.07
CA THR A 294 -6.46 7.28 11.49
C THR A 294 -6.39 7.10 9.99
N GLU A 295 -6.41 8.22 9.28
CA GLU A 295 -6.07 8.26 7.85
C GLU A 295 -4.57 8.51 7.72
N ILE A 296 -3.84 7.58 7.09
CA ILE A 296 -2.39 7.66 6.97
C ILE A 296 -2.06 8.53 5.75
N THR A 297 -1.79 9.81 5.98
CA THR A 297 -1.40 10.80 4.97
C THR A 297 0.00 11.35 5.25
N ASP A 298 0.65 11.96 4.25
CA ASP A 298 1.93 12.66 4.44
C ASP A 298 1.81 13.71 5.57
N ALA A 299 0.70 14.46 5.63
CA ALA A 299 0.45 15.44 6.68
C ALA A 299 0.33 14.81 8.08
N PHE A 300 -0.33 13.66 8.18
CA PHE A 300 -0.41 12.91 9.44
C PHE A 300 0.98 12.44 9.89
N LEU A 301 1.76 11.85 8.98
CA LEU A 301 3.10 11.36 9.29
C LEU A 301 4.03 12.49 9.73
N ASN A 302 4.05 13.61 8.99
CA ASN A 302 4.86 14.76 9.34
C ASN A 302 4.47 15.33 10.70
N SER A 303 3.17 15.52 10.95
CA SER A 303 2.70 16.01 12.26
C SER A 303 3.06 15.07 13.41
N ALA A 304 3.01 13.75 13.20
CA ALA A 304 3.39 12.77 14.21
C ALA A 304 4.91 12.77 14.47
N LEU A 305 5.72 12.87 13.42
CA LEU A 305 7.18 12.96 13.50
C LEU A 305 7.62 14.25 14.21
N ASP A 306 7.04 15.39 13.86
CA ASP A 306 7.36 16.68 14.48
C ASP A 306 7.13 16.65 16.00
N LYS A 307 6.04 15.99 16.44
CA LYS A 307 5.76 15.80 17.87
C LYS A 307 6.79 14.94 18.57
N VAL A 308 7.31 13.91 17.92
CA VAL A 308 8.37 13.05 18.49
C VAL A 308 9.70 13.77 18.53
N GLN A 309 10.04 14.51 17.47
CA GLN A 309 11.29 15.28 17.38
C GLN A 309 11.33 16.45 18.38
N ALA A 310 10.17 16.97 18.79
CA ALA A 310 10.06 18.01 19.81
C ALA A 310 10.29 17.50 21.25
N LEU A 311 10.34 16.18 21.48
CA LEU A 311 10.54 15.62 22.81
C LEU A 311 12.00 15.75 23.26
N SER A 312 12.21 16.09 24.53
CA SER A 312 13.49 15.86 25.19
C SER A 312 13.79 14.35 25.31
N PRO A 313 15.06 13.95 25.52
CA PRO A 313 15.42 12.54 25.72
C PRO A 313 14.67 11.88 26.90
N GLU A 314 14.42 12.64 27.96
CA GLU A 314 13.67 12.17 29.13
C GLU A 314 12.20 11.93 28.77
N GLU A 315 11.56 12.89 28.09
CA GLU A 315 10.16 12.75 27.64
C GLU A 315 9.98 11.60 26.66
N PHE A 316 10.92 11.41 25.73
CA PHE A 316 10.90 10.27 24.82
C PHE A 316 10.93 8.95 25.60
N THR A 317 11.85 8.83 26.55
CA THR A 317 12.00 7.63 27.39
C THR A 317 10.75 7.36 28.22
N ASN A 318 10.16 8.40 28.82
CA ASN A 318 8.93 8.29 29.61
C ASN A 318 7.75 7.83 28.75
N ASN A 319 7.58 8.42 27.56
CA ASN A 319 6.54 8.01 26.62
C ASN A 319 6.73 6.57 26.12
N LEU A 320 7.97 6.17 25.86
CA LEU A 320 8.29 4.81 25.44
C LEU A 320 7.95 3.80 26.55
N ASN A 321 8.39 4.04 27.78
CA ASN A 321 8.09 3.16 28.91
C ASN A 321 6.58 3.03 29.15
N ALA A 322 5.84 4.14 29.02
CA ALA A 322 4.38 4.13 29.11
C ALA A 322 3.73 3.31 27.98
N ALA A 323 4.24 3.44 26.74
CA ALA A 323 3.75 2.69 25.58
C ALA A 323 3.99 1.18 25.72
N LEU A 324 5.15 0.77 26.25
CA LEU A 324 5.52 -0.63 26.45
C LEU A 324 4.78 -1.30 27.63
N SER A 325 4.22 -0.51 28.54
CA SER A 325 3.49 -1.02 29.72
C SER A 325 2.02 -1.37 29.45
N ARG A 326 1.50 -1.06 28.25
CA ARG A 326 0.14 -1.40 27.80
C ARG A 326 0.11 -2.76 27.08
#